data_AF-A0A7S3XLM5-F1
#
_entry.id   AF-A0A7S3XLM5-F1
#
_cell.length_a   1.000
_cell.length_b   1.000
_cell.length_c   1.000
_cell.angle_alpha   90.00
_cell.angle_beta   90.00
_cell.angle_gamma   90.00
#
_symmetry.space_group_name_H-M   'P 1'
#
loop_
_entity.id
_entity.type
_entity.pdbx_description
1 polymer ?
#
loop_
_entity_poly.entity_id
_entity_poly.type
_entity_poly.pdbx_seq_one_letter_code
_entity_poly.pdbx_strand_id
1 'polypeptide(L)'
;MSGRLIILRHKSWHVWNQDNIEKVKKDERLAAEEEEKNKEKQRLVDQEIRLDELKYRATHGGQKRPRPSTEIDEEKQKIDRRHDDKAAASTKARGKKKKGNHKDDKRRGPEDELAGGLGAGWEGASGG
;
A
#
# COMPACT_ATOMS: atom_id res chain seq x y z
N MET A 1 -5.77 48.03 -1.94
CA MET A 1 -5.93 46.79 -2.73
C MET A 1 -5.60 45.61 -1.82
N SER A 2 -6.62 44.94 -1.29
CA SER A 2 -6.42 43.81 -0.37
C SER A 2 -5.94 42.60 -1.18
N GLY A 3 -4.65 42.29 -1.11
CA GLY A 3 -4.07 41.12 -1.77
C GLY A 3 -4.68 39.84 -1.20
N ARG A 4 -5.30 39.03 -2.06
CA ARG A 4 -5.89 37.74 -1.67
C ARG A 4 -4.77 36.77 -1.33
N LEU A 5 -4.64 36.41 -0.04
CA LEU A 5 -3.68 35.42 0.41
C LEU A 5 -4.05 34.04 -0.15
N ILE A 6 -3.15 33.44 -0.92
CA ILE A 6 -3.34 32.11 -1.49
C ILE A 6 -2.81 31.08 -0.49
N ILE A 7 -3.68 30.66 0.43
CA ILE A 7 -3.33 29.77 1.55
C ILE A 7 -2.87 28.38 1.07
N LEU A 8 -3.35 27.93 -0.10
CA LEU A 8 -3.11 26.57 -0.59
C LEU A 8 -1.63 26.29 -0.92
N ARG A 9 -0.91 27.27 -1.49
CA ARG A 9 0.51 27.14 -1.83
C ARG A 9 1.43 26.98 -0.61
N HIS A 10 0.96 27.36 0.57
CA HIS A 10 1.72 27.26 1.81
C HIS A 10 1.51 25.92 2.54
N LYS A 11 0.68 25.02 2.01
CA LYS A 11 0.43 23.71 2.61
C LYS A 11 1.38 22.68 2.03
N SER A 12 2.00 21.88 2.90
CA SER A 12 2.97 20.84 2.53
C SER A 12 2.39 19.72 1.67
N TRP A 13 1.07 19.45 1.76
CA TRP A 13 0.39 18.43 0.97
C TRP A 13 -0.06 18.92 -0.41
N HIS A 14 0.16 20.19 -0.74
CA HIS A 14 -0.34 20.73 -1.99
C HIS A 14 0.36 20.11 -3.20
N VAL A 15 -0.42 19.51 -4.08
CA VAL A 15 0.03 18.76 -5.26
C VAL A 15 1.00 19.55 -6.14
N TRP A 16 0.76 20.86 -6.32
CA TRP A 16 1.56 21.71 -7.21
C TRP A 16 2.79 22.32 -6.55
N ASN A 17 3.08 21.97 -5.30
CA ASN A 17 4.36 22.35 -4.70
C ASN A 17 5.48 21.63 -5.41
N GLN A 18 6.54 22.38 -5.73
CA GLN A 18 7.72 21.86 -6.39
C GLN A 18 8.29 20.63 -5.68
N ASP A 19 8.36 20.67 -4.34
CA ASP A 19 8.84 19.55 -3.53
C ASP A 19 8.02 18.27 -3.72
N ASN A 20 6.70 18.39 -3.89
CA ASN A 20 5.82 17.24 -4.08
C ASN A 20 5.92 16.72 -5.51
N ILE A 21 6.01 17.62 -6.49
CA ILE A 21 6.24 17.26 -7.89
C ILE A 21 7.57 16.50 -8.02
N GLU A 22 8.62 16.95 -7.33
CA GLU A 22 9.92 16.29 -7.35
C GLU A 22 9.92 14.91 -6.66
N LYS A 23 9.18 14.77 -5.55
CA LYS A 23 8.98 13.45 -4.92
C LYS A 23 8.27 12.48 -5.86
N VAL A 24 7.15 12.89 -6.45
CA VAL A 24 6.40 12.07 -7.41
C VAL A 24 7.29 11.66 -8.58
N LYS A 25 8.04 12.59 -9.18
CA LYS A 25 8.97 12.27 -10.28
C LYS A 25 10.06 11.27 -9.87
N LYS A 26 10.59 11.37 -8.65
CA LYS A 26 11.58 10.42 -8.13
C LYS A 26 10.97 9.05 -7.94
N ASP A 27 9.77 8.98 -7.35
CA ASP A 27 9.07 7.72 -7.10
C ASP A 27 8.68 7.04 -8.42
N GLU A 28 8.16 7.79 -9.39
CA GLU A 28 7.86 7.31 -10.74
C GLU A 28 9.12 6.76 -11.44
N ARG A 29 10.24 7.46 -11.31
CA ARG A 29 11.52 6.99 -11.87
C ARG A 29 11.99 5.70 -11.20
N LEU A 30 11.93 5.61 -9.87
CA LEU A 30 12.33 4.41 -9.14
C LEU A 30 11.44 3.21 -9.51
N ALA A 31 10.13 3.42 -9.64
CA ALA A 31 9.20 2.39 -10.09
C ALA A 31 9.52 1.93 -11.52
N ALA A 32 9.82 2.85 -12.44
CA ALA A 32 10.22 2.50 -13.79
C ALA A 32 11.51 1.66 -13.83
N GLU A 33 12.52 2.05 -13.04
CA GLU A 33 13.78 1.29 -12.93
C GLU A 33 13.58 -0.11 -12.33
N GLU A 34 12.68 -0.26 -11.35
CA GLU A 34 12.35 -1.56 -10.77
C GLU A 34 11.59 -2.46 -11.75
N GLU A 35 10.64 -1.90 -12.50
CA GLU A 35 9.94 -2.62 -13.56
C GLU A 35 10.89 -3.12 -14.65
N GLU A 36 11.83 -2.30 -15.08
CA GLU A 36 12.84 -2.70 -16.07
C GLU A 36 13.71 -3.85 -15.57
N LYS A 37 14.22 -3.76 -14.33
CA LYS A 37 14.99 -4.85 -13.70
C LYS A 37 14.18 -6.15 -13.63
N ASN A 38 12.90 -6.08 -13.31
CA ASN A 38 12.05 -7.26 -13.25
C ASN A 38 11.78 -7.84 -14.65
N LYS A 39 11.55 -6.99 -15.66
CA LYS A 39 11.42 -7.42 -17.05
C LYS A 39 12.70 -8.07 -17.57
N GLU A 40 13.87 -7.54 -17.22
CA GLU A 40 15.16 -8.14 -17.57
C GLU A 40 15.36 -9.52 -16.94
N LYS A 41 15.07 -9.66 -15.64
CA LYS A 41 15.11 -10.96 -14.96
C LYS A 41 14.18 -11.98 -15.62
N GLN A 42 12.94 -11.58 -15.94
CA GLN A 42 11.99 -12.45 -16.64
C GLN A 42 12.52 -12.87 -18.01
N ARG A 43 13.08 -11.94 -18.80
CA ARG A 43 13.70 -12.25 -20.09
C ARG A 43 14.84 -13.27 -19.97
N LEU A 44 15.69 -13.14 -18.95
CA LEU A 44 16.79 -14.09 -18.72
C LEU A 44 16.25 -15.48 -18.38
N VAL A 45 15.29 -15.57 -17.46
CA VAL A 45 14.64 -16.84 -17.09
C VAL A 45 13.98 -17.49 -18.33
N ASP A 46 13.28 -16.72 -19.14
CA ASP A 46 12.65 -17.23 -20.37
C ASP A 46 13.69 -17.76 -21.38
N GLN A 47 14.84 -17.07 -21.49
CA GLN A 47 15.95 -17.51 -22.33
C GLN A 47 16.55 -18.83 -21.81
N GLU A 48 16.77 -18.94 -20.50
CA GLU A 48 17.29 -20.16 -19.87
C GLU A 48 16.34 -21.35 -20.11
N ILE A 49 15.04 -21.16 -19.86
CA ILE A 49 14.01 -22.17 -20.11
C ILE A 49 14.04 -22.62 -21.57
N ARG A 50 14.06 -21.66 -22.51
CA ARG A 50 14.08 -21.96 -23.94
C ARG A 50 15.35 -22.70 -24.36
N LEU A 51 16.51 -22.31 -23.84
CA LEU A 51 17.77 -23.00 -24.11
C LEU A 51 17.74 -24.44 -23.61
N ASP A 52 17.21 -24.66 -22.40
CA ASP A 52 17.12 -26.00 -21.84
C ASP A 52 16.12 -26.88 -22.59
N GLU A 53 15.00 -26.32 -23.07
CA GLU A 53 14.08 -27.01 -23.97
C GLU A 53 14.76 -27.44 -25.28
N LEU A 54 15.53 -26.55 -25.90
CA LEU A 54 16.29 -26.85 -27.12
C LEU A 54 17.33 -27.93 -26.87
N LYS A 55 18.11 -27.83 -25.78
CA LYS A 55 19.10 -28.82 -25.39
C LYS A 55 18.46 -30.19 -25.19
N TYR A 56 17.34 -30.26 -24.46
CA TYR A 56 16.64 -31.52 -24.25
C TYR A 56 16.10 -32.11 -25.56
N ARG A 57 15.49 -31.27 -26.40
CA ARG A 57 14.95 -31.71 -27.69
C ARG A 57 16.05 -32.28 -28.59
N ALA A 58 17.24 -31.68 -28.57
CA ALA A 58 18.40 -32.16 -29.32
C ALA A 58 18.89 -33.52 -28.82
N THR A 59 18.89 -33.76 -27.50
CA THR A 59 19.35 -35.03 -26.93
C THR A 59 18.32 -36.14 -26.99
N HIS A 60 17.02 -35.82 -26.95
CA HIS A 60 15.92 -36.80 -26.90
C HIS A 60 15.18 -36.93 -28.25
N GLY A 61 15.85 -36.65 -29.37
CA GLY A 61 15.32 -36.95 -30.71
C GLY A 61 14.00 -36.24 -31.04
N GLY A 62 13.80 -35.01 -30.58
CA GLY A 62 12.56 -34.26 -30.85
C GLY A 62 11.47 -34.41 -29.80
N GLN A 63 11.67 -35.22 -28.75
CA GLN A 63 10.71 -35.33 -27.65
C GLN A 63 10.65 -34.02 -26.83
N LYS A 64 9.44 -33.67 -26.39
CA LYS A 64 9.23 -32.55 -25.47
C LYS A 64 9.67 -32.95 -24.07
N ARG A 65 10.26 -32.01 -23.33
CA ARG A 65 10.55 -32.21 -21.91
C ARG A 65 9.26 -32.59 -21.18
N PRO A 66 9.25 -33.64 -20.34
CA PRO A 66 8.20 -33.77 -19.36
C PRO A 66 8.26 -32.51 -18.49
N ARG A 67 7.14 -31.80 -18.38
CA ARG A 67 7.04 -30.64 -17.49
C ARG A 67 7.35 -31.12 -16.07
N PRO A 68 8.21 -30.44 -15.29
CA PRO A 68 8.40 -30.81 -13.89
C PRO A 68 7.05 -30.65 -13.18
N SER A 69 6.44 -31.76 -12.79
CA SER A 69 5.01 -31.85 -12.52
C SER A 69 4.59 -31.75 -11.05
N THR A 70 5.43 -31.29 -10.11
CA THR A 70 5.13 -31.63 -8.69
C THR A 70 5.33 -30.57 -7.61
N GLU A 71 5.46 -29.27 -7.91
CA GLU A 71 5.47 -28.27 -6.82
C GLU A 71 4.62 -27.03 -7.14
N ILE A 72 4.77 -26.48 -8.34
CA ILE A 72 4.07 -25.24 -8.75
C ILE A 72 2.58 -25.48 -8.98
N ASP A 73 2.22 -26.63 -9.55
CA ASP A 73 0.81 -27.01 -9.80
C ASP A 73 0.09 -27.39 -8.50
N GLU A 74 0.78 -28.02 -7.55
CA GLU A 74 0.22 -28.32 -6.22
C GLU A 74 0.01 -27.05 -5.39
N GLU A 75 0.94 -26.10 -5.48
CA GLU A 75 0.84 -24.81 -4.80
C GLU A 75 -0.30 -23.96 -5.37
N LYS A 76 -0.44 -23.88 -6.70
CA LYS A 76 -1.59 -23.24 -7.38
C LYS A 76 -2.92 -23.85 -6.90
N GLN A 77 -3.03 -25.18 -6.90
CA GLN A 77 -4.24 -25.86 -6.43
C GLN A 77 -4.52 -25.63 -4.93
N LYS A 78 -3.50 -25.37 -4.10
CA LYS A 78 -3.67 -25.08 -2.68
C LYS A 78 -4.03 -23.61 -2.43
N ILE A 79 -3.53 -22.70 -3.26
CA ILE A 79 -3.87 -21.28 -3.25
C ILE A 79 -5.32 -21.08 -3.67
N ASP A 80 -5.77 -21.74 -4.76
CA ASP A 80 -7.15 -21.66 -5.25
C ASP A 80 -8.14 -22.15 -4.18
N ARG A 81 -7.85 -23.30 -3.55
CA ARG A 81 -8.65 -23.84 -2.43
C ARG A 81 -8.79 -22.85 -1.26
N ARG A 82 -7.71 -22.14 -0.89
CA ARG A 82 -7.73 -21.14 0.18
C ARG A 82 -8.54 -19.88 -0.16
N HIS A 83 -8.64 -19.53 -1.44
CA HIS A 83 -9.40 -18.37 -1.89
C HIS A 83 -10.91 -18.64 -1.80
N ASP A 84 -11.34 -19.85 -2.17
CA ASP A 84 -12.73 -20.28 -2.08
C ASP A 84 -13.22 -20.42 -0.62
N ASP A 85 -12.39 -20.95 0.28
CA ASP A 85 -12.70 -21.08 1.71
C ASP A 85 -12.92 -19.71 2.39
N LYS A 86 -12.12 -18.69 2.02
CA LYS A 86 -12.30 -17.31 2.51
C LYS A 86 -13.56 -16.66 1.96
N ALA A 87 -13.90 -16.90 0.69
CA ALA A 87 -15.14 -16.42 0.11
C ALA A 87 -16.37 -17.01 0.81
N ALA A 88 -16.36 -18.32 1.10
CA ALA A 88 -17.41 -19.00 1.85
C ALA A 88 -17.53 -18.50 3.31
N ALA A 89 -16.41 -18.23 3.99
CA ALA A 89 -16.42 -17.66 5.34
C ALA A 89 -16.97 -16.22 5.38
N SER A 90 -16.71 -15.41 4.35
CA SER A 90 -17.16 -14.01 4.29
C SER A 90 -18.69 -13.85 4.13
N THR A 91 -19.34 -14.77 3.41
CA THR A 91 -20.80 -14.74 3.19
C THR A 91 -21.59 -15.11 4.44
N LYS A 92 -21.01 -15.90 5.35
CA LYS A 92 -21.63 -16.32 6.62
C LYS A 92 -21.52 -15.26 7.73
N ALA A 93 -20.51 -14.38 7.67
CA ALA A 93 -20.31 -13.29 8.64
C ALA A 93 -21.24 -12.08 8.41
N ARG A 94 -21.81 -11.92 7.21
CA ARG A 94 -22.61 -10.75 6.82
C ARG A 94 -24.10 -10.82 7.24
N GLY A 95 -24.51 -11.84 7.99
CA GLY A 95 -25.91 -12.09 8.38
C GLY A 95 -26.34 -11.62 9.78
N LYS A 96 -25.46 -11.07 10.61
CA LYS A 96 -25.81 -10.61 11.97
C LYS A 96 -25.28 -9.20 12.26
N LYS A 97 -25.94 -8.17 11.73
CA LYS A 97 -25.90 -6.83 12.33
C LYS A 97 -27.32 -6.44 12.76
N LYS A 98 -27.60 -6.72 14.04
CA LYS A 98 -28.79 -6.26 14.78
C LYS A 98 -29.00 -4.77 14.51
N LYS A 99 -30.24 -4.39 14.16
CA LYS A 99 -30.76 -3.02 14.25
C LYS A 99 -30.60 -2.55 15.70
N GLY A 100 -29.59 -1.72 15.96
CA GLY A 100 -29.42 -0.95 17.18
C GLY A 100 -29.84 0.49 16.89
N ASN A 101 -30.93 0.90 17.52
CA ASN A 101 -31.51 2.24 17.48
C ASN A 101 -30.50 3.24 18.07
N HIS A 102 -30.02 4.22 17.30
CA HIS A 102 -29.35 5.39 17.88
C HIS A 102 -30.17 6.62 17.50
N LYS A 103 -31.07 6.97 18.42
CA LYS A 103 -31.73 8.27 18.45
C LYS A 103 -30.68 9.34 18.72
N ASP A 104 -30.77 10.41 17.94
CA ASP A 104 -30.57 11.80 18.34
C ASP A 104 -29.64 12.07 19.54
N ASP A 105 -28.43 12.52 19.26
CA ASP A 105 -27.77 13.48 20.17
C ASP A 105 -27.19 14.63 19.34
N LYS A 106 -28.02 15.65 19.17
CA LYS A 106 -27.59 16.98 18.74
C LYS A 106 -26.91 17.65 19.94
N ARG A 107 -25.74 18.25 19.66
CA ARG A 107 -25.08 19.39 20.36
C ARG A 107 -23.82 19.00 21.14
N ARG A 108 -22.67 19.42 20.64
CA ARG A 108 -21.75 20.41 21.26
C ARG A 108 -20.45 20.46 20.45
N GLY A 109 -20.16 21.61 19.85
CA GLY A 109 -18.85 21.90 19.27
C GLY A 109 -17.82 22.18 20.39
N PRO A 110 -16.52 22.03 20.12
CA PRO A 110 -15.48 22.40 21.07
C PRO A 110 -15.03 23.83 20.79
N GLU A 111 -15.74 24.79 21.36
CA GLU A 111 -15.23 26.12 21.65
C GLU A 111 -15.57 26.44 23.11
N ASP A 112 -14.56 26.97 23.82
CA ASP A 112 -14.57 27.48 25.20
C ASP A 112 -14.33 26.49 26.36
N GLU A 113 -13.06 26.12 26.57
CA GLU A 113 -12.53 25.89 27.94
C GLU A 113 -11.36 26.84 28.22
N LEU A 114 -11.70 28.10 28.45
CA LEU A 114 -10.91 29.02 29.27
C LEU A 114 -11.57 29.07 30.65
N ALA A 115 -10.92 28.48 31.66
CA ALA A 115 -10.73 29.04 33.02
C ALA A 115 -10.60 27.95 34.10
N GLY A 116 -9.46 27.97 34.80
CA GLY A 116 -9.46 27.86 36.26
C GLY A 116 -8.80 26.61 36.87
N GLY A 117 -7.64 26.80 37.51
CA GLY A 117 -7.04 25.88 38.47
C GLY A 117 -5.51 25.87 38.40
N LEU A 118 -4.81 26.90 38.90
CA LEU A 118 -4.20 26.98 40.25
C LEU A 118 -3.07 25.96 40.51
N GLY A 119 -1.84 26.46 40.68
CA GLY A 119 -0.66 25.74 41.16
C GLY A 119 0.63 26.33 40.57
N ALA A 120 1.06 27.51 41.01
CA ALA A 120 2.11 27.71 42.04
C ALA A 120 3.53 27.32 41.56
N GLY A 121 4.41 28.33 41.38
CA GLY A 121 5.84 28.11 41.12
C GLY A 121 6.57 29.27 40.42
N TRP A 122 6.45 30.50 40.91
CA TRP A 122 7.34 31.62 40.58
C TRP A 122 8.10 32.00 41.86
N GLU A 123 9.33 31.52 41.99
CA GLU A 123 10.38 31.97 42.91
C GLU A 123 11.67 31.95 42.06
N GLY A 124 12.50 32.97 41.97
CA GLY A 124 12.51 34.30 42.53
C GLY A 124 13.59 35.10 41.79
N ALA A 125 13.38 36.40 41.68
CA ALA A 125 14.42 37.34 41.30
C ALA A 125 15.20 37.75 42.55
N SER A 126 16.53 37.65 42.55
CA SER A 126 17.42 38.59 43.27
C SER A 126 18.91 38.26 43.11
N GLY A 127 19.70 39.30 42.83
CA GLY A 127 21.13 39.43 43.16
C GLY A 127 22.08 39.03 42.01
N GLY A 128 23.03 39.86 41.58
CA GLY A 128 23.50 41.18 42.01
C GLY A 128 24.63 41.61 41.08
#